data_AF-U6RDM2-F1
#
_entry.id   AF-U6RDM2-F1
#
_cell.length_a   1.000
_cell.length_b   1.000
_cell.length_c   1.000
_cell.angle_alpha   90.00
_cell.angle_beta   90.00
_cell.angle_gamma   90.00
#
_symmetry.space_group_name_H-M   'P 1'
#
loop_
_entity.id
_entity.type
_entity.pdbx_description
1 polymer ?
#
loop_
_entity_poly.entity_id
_entity_poly.type
_entity_poly.pdbx_seq_one_letter_code
_entity_poly.pdbx_strand_id
1 'polypeptide(L)'
;MQEQLVIPFFCPEIEKAGNRRRTRTVASSDAAITSRRDRLEKRNRIMTARYYYWTEIKRRRFDDVLRILSDNEFFVEERTISNTLVEQDDFYNELLRSKASTRKLKAMFPGFDWN
;
A
#
# COMPACT_ATOMS: atom_id res chain seq x y z
N MET A 1 -29.48 16.46 57.41
CA MET A 1 -29.23 16.76 55.99
C MET A 1 -28.00 16.01 55.55
N GLN A 2 -28.19 14.86 54.91
CA GLN A 2 -27.38 14.30 53.81
C GLN A 2 -27.84 12.86 53.61
N GLU A 3 -28.85 12.71 52.74
CA GLU A 3 -29.22 11.41 52.19
C GLU A 3 -28.06 10.91 51.34
N GLN A 4 -27.47 9.78 51.74
CA GLN A 4 -26.41 9.14 50.98
C GLN A 4 -27.08 8.18 50.00
N LEU A 5 -27.29 8.65 48.77
CA LEU A 5 -27.80 7.86 47.65
C LEU A 5 -26.76 6.80 47.26
N VAL A 6 -26.93 5.60 47.79
CA VAL A 6 -26.15 4.41 47.38
C VAL A 6 -26.76 3.88 46.09
N ILE A 7 -26.14 4.25 44.96
CA ILE A 7 -26.49 3.67 43.66
C ILE A 7 -25.98 2.23 43.66
N PRO A 8 -26.83 1.20 43.53
CA PRO A 8 -26.37 -0.18 43.45
C PRO A 8 -25.72 -0.39 42.09
N PHE A 9 -24.39 -0.42 42.05
CA PHE A 9 -23.63 -0.89 40.90
C PHE A 9 -23.86 -2.40 40.76
N PHE A 10 -24.88 -2.79 39.99
CA PHE A 10 -25.05 -4.17 39.55
C PHE A 10 -24.00 -4.44 38.47
N CYS A 11 -22.84 -4.92 38.89
CA CYS A 11 -21.80 -5.40 37.99
C CYS A 11 -22.05 -6.89 37.74
N PRO A 12 -22.52 -7.31 36.54
CA PRO A 12 -22.73 -8.73 36.26
C PRO A 12 -21.39 -9.48 36.30
N GLU A 13 -21.41 -10.72 36.77
CA GLU A 13 -20.21 -11.59 36.75
C GLU A 13 -19.71 -11.74 35.32
N ILE A 14 -18.51 -11.23 35.06
CA ILE A 14 -17.83 -11.37 33.78
C ILE A 14 -17.39 -12.82 33.65
N GLU A 15 -18.18 -13.63 32.94
CA GLU A 15 -17.75 -14.98 32.56
C GLU A 15 -16.39 -14.88 31.87
N LYS A 16 -15.41 -15.66 32.34
CA LYS A 16 -14.07 -15.68 31.78
C LYS A 16 -14.16 -16.17 30.33
N ALA A 17 -14.17 -15.24 29.38
CA ALA A 17 -14.08 -15.57 27.97
C ALA A 17 -12.84 -16.44 27.76
N GLY A 18 -13.05 -17.72 27.42
CA GLY A 18 -11.95 -18.66 27.17
C GLY A 18 -10.93 -18.04 26.21
N ASN A 19 -9.64 -18.28 26.43
CA ASN A 19 -8.52 -17.67 25.69
C ASN A 19 -8.73 -17.76 24.16
N ARG A 20 -9.42 -16.78 23.58
CA ARG A 20 -9.55 -16.57 22.13
C ARG A 20 -8.28 -15.89 21.64
N ARG A 21 -7.12 -16.50 21.88
CA ARG A 21 -5.91 -16.12 21.15
C ARG A 21 -6.12 -16.58 19.71
N ARG A 22 -6.68 -15.71 18.86
CA ARG A 22 -6.53 -15.88 17.41
C ARG A 22 -5.03 -15.97 17.16
N THR A 23 -4.58 -17.10 16.62
CA THR A 23 -3.24 -17.22 16.06
C THR A 23 -3.05 -16.02 15.13
N ARG A 24 -2.08 -15.15 15.44
CA ARG A 24 -1.74 -14.05 14.54
C ARG A 24 -1.37 -14.70 13.23
N THR A 25 -2.20 -14.56 12.20
CA THR A 25 -1.83 -14.96 10.84
C THR A 25 -0.57 -14.18 10.52
N VAL A 26 0.54 -14.89 10.37
CA VAL A 26 1.81 -14.27 9.96
C VAL A 26 1.52 -13.58 8.63
N ALA A 27 1.87 -12.30 8.52
CA ALA A 27 1.73 -11.60 7.26
C ALA A 27 2.50 -12.41 6.21
N SER A 28 1.87 -12.73 5.08
CA SER A 28 2.52 -13.43 3.97
C SER A 28 3.62 -12.53 3.43
N SER A 29 4.82 -12.64 3.99
CA SER A 29 5.99 -11.90 3.55
C SER A 29 6.51 -12.56 2.29
N ASP A 30 6.85 -11.73 1.30
CA ASP A 30 7.53 -12.19 0.10
C ASP A 30 8.93 -12.69 0.48
N ALA A 31 9.10 -14.02 0.56
CA ALA A 31 10.33 -14.67 1.03
C ALA A 31 11.56 -14.34 0.17
N ALA A 32 11.35 -13.77 -1.04
CA ALA A 32 12.40 -13.34 -1.94
C ALA A 32 13.07 -12.01 -1.52
N ILE A 33 12.48 -11.23 -0.61
CA ILE A 33 13.03 -9.94 -0.19
C ILE A 33 14.01 -10.12 0.95
N THR A 34 15.27 -10.35 0.60
CA THR A 34 16.34 -10.63 1.58
C THR A 34 17.15 -9.38 1.93
N SER A 35 17.33 -8.47 0.96
CA SER A 35 18.22 -7.32 1.09
C SER A 35 17.50 -5.97 1.03
N ARG A 36 18.19 -4.90 1.45
CA ARG A 36 17.71 -3.52 1.25
C ARG A 36 17.53 -3.21 -0.24
N ARG A 37 18.42 -3.73 -1.09
CA ARG A 37 18.38 -3.51 -2.53
C ARG A 37 17.12 -4.11 -3.14
N ASP A 38 16.75 -5.32 -2.72
CA ASP A 38 15.54 -6.02 -3.20
C ASP A 38 14.28 -5.22 -2.85
N ARG A 39 14.24 -4.62 -1.66
CA ARG A 39 13.13 -3.74 -1.22
C ARG A 39 13.02 -2.50 -2.10
N LEU A 40 14.16 -1.86 -2.39
CA LEU A 40 14.21 -0.67 -3.25
C LEU A 40 13.80 -1.02 -4.68
N GLU A 41 14.26 -2.15 -5.22
CA GLU A 41 13.88 -2.60 -6.55
C GLU A 41 12.38 -2.89 -6.64
N LYS A 42 11.81 -3.60 -5.65
CA LYS A 42 10.38 -3.85 -5.59
C LYS A 42 9.58 -2.55 -5.51
N ARG A 43 10.02 -1.59 -4.69
CA ARG A 43 9.41 -0.25 -4.62
C ARG A 43 9.48 0.46 -5.97
N ASN A 44 10.65 0.47 -6.61
CA ASN A 44 10.86 1.15 -7.89
C ASN A 44 9.98 0.54 -8.99
N ARG A 45 9.86 -0.79 -9.07
CA ARG A 45 8.94 -1.45 -9.99
C ARG A 45 7.48 -1.05 -9.77
N ILE A 46 7.02 -1.03 -8.51
CA ILE A 46 5.66 -0.62 -8.19
C ILE A 46 5.45 0.86 -8.55
N MET A 47 6.41 1.72 -8.25
CA MET A 47 6.35 3.16 -8.56
C MET A 47 6.21 3.41 -10.07
N THR A 48 6.96 2.70 -10.91
CA THR A 48 6.81 2.76 -12.37
C THR A 48 5.44 2.24 -12.83
N ALA A 49 4.95 1.16 -12.23
CA ALA A 49 3.60 0.65 -12.53
C ALA A 49 2.49 1.63 -12.11
N ARG A 50 2.66 2.35 -10.99
CA ARG A 50 1.74 3.41 -10.55
C ARG A 50 1.78 4.62 -11.45
N TYR A 51 2.96 5.03 -11.89
CA TYR A 51 3.12 6.06 -12.90
C TYR A 51 2.34 5.72 -14.18
N TYR A 52 2.56 4.51 -14.72
CA TYR A 52 1.83 3.99 -15.88
C TYR A 52 0.31 4.00 -15.67
N TYR A 53 -0.18 3.59 -14.50
CA TYR A 53 -1.62 3.62 -14.21
C TYR A 53 -2.20 5.03 -14.27
N TRP A 54 -1.52 6.01 -13.69
CA TRP A 54 -2.01 7.38 -13.69
C TRP A 54 -1.94 8.04 -15.06
N THR A 55 -0.87 7.82 -15.83
CA THR A 55 -0.69 8.43 -17.15
C THR A 55 -1.47 7.73 -18.26
N GLU A 56 -1.49 6.40 -18.29
CA GLU A 56 -2.08 5.65 -19.41
C GLU A 56 -3.54 5.28 -19.16
N ILE A 57 -3.89 4.88 -17.94
CA ILE A 57 -5.23 4.41 -17.61
C ILE A 57 -6.12 5.58 -17.16
N LYS A 58 -5.66 6.38 -16.20
CA LYS A 58 -6.42 7.55 -15.70
C LYS A 58 -6.15 8.84 -16.50
N ARG A 59 -5.19 8.84 -17.44
CA ARG A 59 -4.84 9.95 -18.34
C ARG A 59 -4.57 11.29 -17.63
N ARG A 60 -3.84 11.24 -16.51
CA ARG A 60 -3.37 12.45 -15.82
C ARG A 60 -2.07 12.98 -16.44
N ARG A 61 -1.85 14.29 -16.31
CA ARG A 61 -0.63 14.95 -16.78
C ARG A 61 0.55 14.56 -15.91
N PHE A 62 1.75 14.53 -16.49
CA PHE A 62 2.94 14.02 -15.82
C PHE A 62 3.24 14.75 -14.50
N ASP A 63 3.06 16.08 -14.47
CA ASP A 63 3.30 16.95 -13.31
C ASP A 63 2.38 16.60 -12.14
N ASP A 64 1.08 16.43 -12.41
CA ASP A 64 0.13 15.96 -11.41
C ASP A 64 0.45 14.53 -10.92
N VAL A 65 0.90 13.66 -11.82
CA VAL A 65 1.26 12.28 -11.44
C VAL A 65 2.46 12.28 -10.51
N LEU A 66 3.52 13.03 -10.81
CA LEU A 66 4.69 13.13 -9.94
C LEU A 66 4.30 13.61 -8.53
N ARG A 67 3.46 14.63 -8.45
CA ARG A 67 2.94 15.15 -7.17
C ARG A 67 2.10 14.12 -6.41
N ILE A 68 1.20 13.38 -7.09
CA ILE A 68 0.40 12.31 -6.47
C ILE A 68 1.31 11.20 -5.94
N LEU A 69 2.27 10.75 -6.73
CA LEU A 69 3.19 9.70 -6.33
C LEU A 69 4.08 10.14 -5.16
N SER A 70 4.54 11.40 -5.19
CA SER A 70 5.33 12.03 -4.13
C SER A 70 4.54 12.10 -2.83
N ASP A 71 3.38 12.75 -2.84
CA ASP A 71 2.74 13.21 -1.61
C ASP A 71 1.74 12.19 -1.04
N ASN A 72 1.17 11.33 -1.88
CA ASN A 72 0.05 10.47 -1.47
C ASN A 72 0.41 8.98 -1.43
N GLU A 73 1.39 8.53 -2.23
CA GLU A 73 1.68 7.10 -2.38
C GLU A 73 3.03 6.68 -1.79
N PHE A 74 4.12 7.37 -2.15
CA PHE A 74 5.49 6.92 -1.84
C PHE A 74 6.23 7.81 -0.86
N PHE A 75 5.78 9.05 -0.61
CA PHE A 75 6.39 9.99 0.33
C PHE A 75 7.87 10.22 0.04
N VAL A 76 8.19 10.46 -1.24
CA VAL A 76 9.55 10.74 -1.74
C VAL A 76 9.51 11.93 -2.68
N GLU A 77 10.60 12.70 -2.74
CA GLU A 77 10.70 13.84 -3.65
C GLU A 77 10.48 13.45 -5.11
N GLU A 78 9.84 14.33 -5.89
CA GLU A 78 9.59 14.15 -7.33
C GLU A 78 10.86 13.83 -8.13
N ARG A 79 12.01 14.39 -7.71
CA ARG A 79 13.32 14.08 -8.30
C ARG A 79 13.70 12.61 -8.14
N THR A 80 13.42 12.03 -6.98
CA THR A 80 13.66 10.60 -6.72
C THR A 80 12.78 9.75 -7.63
N ILE A 81 11.52 10.13 -7.80
CA ILE A 81 10.58 9.46 -8.68
C ILE A 81 11.09 9.50 -10.12
N SER A 82 11.44 10.68 -10.61
CA SER A 82 12.00 10.87 -11.96
C SER A 82 13.22 9.99 -12.20
N ASN A 83 14.18 9.95 -11.28
CA ASN A 83 15.34 9.08 -11.39
C ASN A 83 14.96 7.60 -11.47
N THR A 84 14.00 7.16 -10.64
CA THR A 84 13.56 5.77 -10.63
C THR A 84 12.82 5.38 -11.91
N LEU A 85 12.11 6.32 -12.54
CA LEU A 85 11.45 6.10 -13.83
C LEU A 85 12.48 5.91 -14.94
N VAL A 86 13.56 6.71 -14.94
CA VAL A 86 14.68 6.53 -15.88
C VAL A 86 15.37 5.18 -15.67
N GLU A 87 15.62 4.79 -14.42
CA GLU A 87 16.23 3.48 -14.08
C GLU A 87 15.34 2.28 -14.45
N GLN A 88 14.03 2.45 -14.57
CA GLN A 88 13.06 1.38 -14.86
C GLN A 88 12.35 1.59 -16.21
N ASP A 89 12.96 2.33 -17.13
CA ASP A 89 12.37 2.68 -18.43
C ASP A 89 12.05 1.43 -19.27
N ASP A 90 12.90 0.40 -19.23
CA ASP A 90 12.66 -0.87 -19.91
C ASP A 90 11.34 -1.52 -19.49
N PHE A 91 11.08 -1.55 -18.18
CA PHE A 91 9.85 -2.09 -17.62
C PHE A 91 8.63 -1.22 -17.97
N TYR A 92 8.79 0.10 -17.93
CA TYR A 92 7.75 1.03 -18.36
C TYR A 92 7.36 0.80 -19.83
N ASN A 93 8.34 0.66 -20.71
CA ASN A 93 8.14 0.37 -22.13
C ASN A 93 7.47 -0.99 -22.35
N GLU A 94 7.76 -2.00 -21.53
CA GLU A 94 7.06 -3.29 -21.57
C GLU A 94 5.57 -3.14 -21.22
N LEU A 95 5.24 -2.33 -20.22
CA LEU A 95 3.85 -2.01 -19.86
C LEU A 95 3.12 -1.29 -21.00
N LEU A 96 3.79 -0.32 -21.64
CA LEU A 96 3.25 0.39 -22.81
C LEU A 96 2.99 -0.55 -23.99
N ARG A 97 3.97 -1.38 -24.35
CA ARG A 97 3.85 -2.35 -25.45
C ARG A 97 2.74 -3.36 -25.20
N SER A 98 2.65 -3.87 -23.97
CA SER A 98 1.63 -4.86 -23.60
C SER A 98 0.26 -4.26 -23.30
N LYS A 99 0.12 -2.93 -23.29
CA LYS A 99 -1.09 -2.18 -22.89
C LYS A 99 -1.72 -2.78 -21.63
N ALA A 100 -0.92 -2.89 -20.58
CA ALA A 100 -1.29 -3.58 -19.36
C ALA A 100 -2.61 -3.02 -18.78
N SER A 101 -3.61 -3.88 -18.59
CA SER A 101 -4.87 -3.48 -17.95
C SER A 101 -4.73 -3.39 -16.43
N THR A 102 -5.67 -2.69 -15.77
CA THR A 102 -5.76 -2.63 -14.30
C THR A 102 -5.77 -4.02 -13.65
N ARG A 103 -6.42 -5.00 -14.30
CA ARG A 103 -6.44 -6.40 -13.84
C ARG A 103 -5.04 -7.03 -13.85
N LYS A 104 -4.22 -6.75 -14.88
CA LYS A 104 -2.84 -7.23 -14.95
C LYS A 104 -1.99 -6.58 -13.86
N LEU A 105 -2.14 -5.27 -13.65
CA LEU A 105 -1.43 -4.55 -12.57
C LEU A 105 -1.82 -5.08 -11.18
N LYS A 106 -3.10 -5.35 -10.94
CA LYS A 106 -3.59 -5.95 -9.69
C LYS A 106 -3.06 -7.37 -9.45
N ALA A 107 -2.89 -8.16 -10.52
CA ALA A 107 -2.29 -9.49 -10.42
C ALA A 107 -0.79 -9.42 -10.07
N MET A 108 -0.04 -8.48 -10.66
CA MET A 108 1.38 -8.28 -10.38
C MET A 108 1.63 -7.64 -9.02
N PHE A 109 0.78 -6.70 -8.62
CA PHE A 109 0.93 -5.90 -7.41
C PHE A 109 -0.39 -5.84 -6.63
N PRO A 110 -0.76 -6.94 -5.94
CA PRO A 110 -2.04 -7.05 -5.23
C PRO A 110 -2.15 -6.13 -4.00
N GLY A 111 -1.03 -5.56 -3.53
CA GLY A 111 -0.99 -4.67 -2.37
C GLY A 111 -1.36 -3.21 -2.64
N PHE A 112 -1.65 -2.84 -3.90
CA PHE A 112 -2.05 -1.49 -4.29
C PHE A 112 -3.49 -1.47 -4.82
N ASP A 113 -4.16 -0.34 -4.66
CA ASP A 113 -5.49 -0.14 -5.22
C ASP A 113 -5.41 0.37 -6.67
N TRP A 114 -6.07 -0.34 -7.58
CA TRP A 114 -6.06 -0.09 -9.03
C TRP A 114 -7.46 0.19 -9.60
N ASN A 115 -8.43 0.56 -8.74
CA ASN A 115 -9.81 0.89 -9.09
C ASN A 115 -10.00 2.34 -9.60
#